data_AF-A7RIV8-F1
#
_entry.id   AF-A7RIV8-F1
#
_cell.length_a   1.000
_cell.length_b   1.000
_cell.length_c   1.000
_cell.angle_alpha   90.00
_cell.angle_beta   90.00
_cell.angle_gamma   90.00
#
_symmetry.space_group_name_H-M   'P 1'
#
loop_
_entity.id
_entity.type
_entity.pdbx_description
1 polymer ?
#
loop_
_entity_poly.entity_id
_entity_poly.type
_entity_poly.pdbx_seq_one_letter_code
_entity_poly.pdbx_strand_id
1 'polypeptide(L)'
;WLSPLLSLGAKRPITDDDLFKLRPEESSDHLGDLLQREWNKEMYNAEKSSKKPSLTKAIWRTFGFRYTLLGIFAIITDALRIIQPLFLGYLVNFFAIGSEMTQRDAFLFAFGVAVCSFLNSFLITPFTYLRQLFGMRVRISCTALVYNKVLKLSHSAIAKTTTGTIVNLVSTDTQKFDWASFFLHYIILGPIEALVVLVLLWREIGAASMAGMGVILLIVPMQMKMGAVLMKLRRGAAAWTDQRVKVMNEIISGMSIIKMYTWEIPFAKRIAEIRQ
;
A
#
# COMPACT_ATOMS: atom_id res chain seq x y z
N TRP A 1 -4.12 3.61 24.21
CA TRP A 1 -3.65 4.99 23.95
C TRP A 1 -4.60 5.77 23.03
N LEU A 2 -5.23 5.16 22.01
CA LEU A 2 -6.25 5.82 21.16
C LEU A 2 -7.62 6.05 21.85
N SER A 3 -7.95 5.28 22.89
CA SER A 3 -9.28 5.30 23.53
C SER A 3 -9.78 6.69 23.97
N PRO A 4 -8.95 7.60 24.52
CA PRO A 4 -9.39 8.96 24.87
C PRO A 4 -9.89 9.76 23.66
N LEU A 5 -9.17 9.69 22.53
CA LEU A 5 -9.55 10.40 21.30
C LEU A 5 -10.83 9.82 20.70
N LEU A 6 -10.99 8.49 20.72
CA LEU A 6 -12.22 7.83 20.26
C LEU A 6 -13.42 8.20 21.14
N SER A 7 -13.23 8.26 22.46
CA SER A 7 -14.29 8.68 23.38
C SER A 7 -14.68 10.14 23.17
N LEU A 8 -13.72 11.02 22.86
CA LEU A 8 -13.97 12.42 22.53
C LEU A 8 -14.74 12.54 21.20
N GLY A 9 -14.31 11.82 20.16
CA GLY A 9 -14.96 11.78 18.85
C GLY A 9 -16.39 11.24 18.88
N ALA A 10 -16.72 10.38 19.84
CA ALA A 10 -18.08 9.92 20.07
C ALA A 10 -19.00 11.01 20.67
N LYS A 11 -18.44 12.01 21.34
CA LYS A 11 -19.18 13.09 22.02
C LYS A 11 -19.30 14.35 21.17
N ARG A 12 -18.27 14.68 20.39
CA ARG A 12 -18.24 15.85 19.50
C ARG A 12 -17.32 15.62 18.30
N PRO A 13 -17.50 16.37 17.20
CA PRO A 13 -16.52 16.42 16.13
C PRO A 13 -15.12 16.77 16.66
N ILE A 14 -14.12 16.03 16.18
CA ILE A 14 -12.71 16.21 16.54
C ILE A 14 -12.16 17.46 15.85
N THR A 15 -11.42 18.28 16.59
CA THR A 15 -10.71 19.46 16.08
C THR A 15 -9.20 19.24 16.11
N ASP A 16 -8.44 20.07 15.38
CA ASP A 16 -6.98 19.91 15.26
C ASP A 16 -6.25 19.94 16.61
N ASP A 17 -6.75 20.72 17.58
CA ASP A 17 -6.20 20.82 18.93
C ASP A 17 -6.33 19.53 19.76
N ASP A 18 -7.24 18.63 19.37
CA ASP A 18 -7.46 17.35 20.06
C ASP A 18 -6.45 16.28 19.63
N LEU A 19 -5.71 16.52 18.55
CA LEU A 19 -4.79 15.56 17.98
C LEU A 19 -3.49 15.48 18.79
N PHE A 20 -3.04 14.25 19.02
CA PHE A 20 -1.77 14.04 19.69
C PHE A 20 -0.61 14.60 18.86
N LYS A 21 0.32 15.29 19.53
CA LYS A 21 1.58 15.69 18.91
C LYS A 21 2.36 14.46 18.46
N LEU A 22 3.05 14.59 17.32
CA LEU A 22 3.92 13.53 16.82
C LEU A 22 5.10 13.32 17.77
N ARG A 23 5.58 12.08 17.81
CA ARG A 23 6.84 11.77 18.50
C ARG A 23 8.01 12.46 17.78
N PRO A 24 9.05 12.92 18.49
CA PRO A 24 10.20 13.57 17.87
C PRO A 24 10.89 12.70 16.81
N GLU A 25 10.93 11.37 16.98
CA GLU A 25 11.53 10.46 15.99
C GLU A 25 10.74 10.36 14.69
N GLU A 26 9.46 10.77 14.69
CA GLU A 26 8.58 10.77 13.51
C GLU A 26 8.47 12.17 12.88
N SER A 27 9.24 13.14 13.37
CA SER A 27 9.26 14.49 12.81
C SER A 27 9.87 14.51 11.40
N SER A 28 9.39 15.42 10.55
CA SER A 28 9.95 15.62 9.21
C SER A 28 11.42 16.02 9.23
N ASP A 29 11.82 16.79 10.24
CA ASP A 29 13.19 17.28 10.37
C ASP A 29 14.13 16.11 10.66
N HIS A 30 13.78 15.27 11.65
CA HIS A 30 14.58 14.10 11.98
C HIS A 30 14.66 13.09 10.83
N LEU A 31 13.52 12.71 10.26
CA LEU A 31 13.43 11.73 9.18
C LEU A 31 14.06 12.24 7.88
N GLY A 32 13.90 13.52 7.59
CA GLY A 32 14.50 14.21 6.43
C GLY A 32 16.01 14.25 6.55
N ASP A 33 16.54 14.67 7.71
CA ASP A 33 17.98 14.72 7.97
C ASP A 33 18.64 13.35 7.88
N LEU A 34 17.98 12.31 8.41
CA LEU A 34 18.47 10.94 8.38
C LEU A 34 18.69 10.45 6.93
N LEU A 35 17.69 10.66 6.06
CA LEU A 35 17.79 10.27 4.66
C LEU A 35 18.73 11.20 3.88
N GLN A 36 18.77 12.50 4.18
CA GLN A 36 19.69 13.46 3.55
C GLN A 36 21.15 13.11 3.83
N ARG A 37 21.49 12.67 5.05
CA ARG A 37 22.83 12.20 5.40
C ARG A 37 23.25 11.00 4.55
N GLU A 38 22.39 9.99 4.44
CA GLU A 38 22.68 8.79 3.63
C GLU A 38 22.69 9.08 2.12
N TRP A 39 21.85 10.01 1.65
CA TRP A 39 21.87 10.49 0.28
C TRP A 39 23.18 11.20 -0.07
N ASN A 40 23.67 12.07 0.82
CA ASN A 40 24.95 12.76 0.62
C ASN A 40 26.13 11.77 0.56
N LYS A 41 26.12 10.74 1.42
CA LYS A 41 27.12 9.65 1.36
C LYS A 41 27.05 8.89 0.04
N GLU A 42 25.85 8.58 -0.45
CA GLU A 42 25.67 7.91 -1.75
C GLU A 42 26.15 8.78 -2.91
N MET A 43 25.87 10.09 -2.90
CA MET A 43 26.38 11.04 -3.89
C MET A 43 27.91 11.05 -3.93
N TYR A 44 28.56 11.15 -2.76
CA TYR A 44 30.03 11.12 -2.66
C TYR A 44 30.62 9.79 -3.17
N ASN A 45 30.02 8.67 -2.79
CA ASN A 45 30.49 7.34 -3.24
C ASN A 45 30.27 7.12 -4.74
N ALA A 46 29.17 7.65 -5.28
CA ALA A 46 28.84 7.60 -6.70
C ALA A 46 29.85 8.40 -7.53
N GLU A 47 30.24 9.58 -7.07
CA GLU A 47 31.28 10.41 -7.68
C GLU A 47 32.64 9.69 -7.70
N LYS A 48 33.08 9.17 -6.55
CA LYS A 48 34.34 8.40 -6.44
C LYS A 48 34.37 7.15 -7.33
N SER A 49 33.23 6.50 -7.49
CA SER A 49 33.12 5.24 -8.26
C SER A 49 32.71 5.47 -9.72
N SER A 50 32.56 6.72 -10.16
CA SER A 50 32.00 7.10 -11.47
C SER A 50 30.68 6.37 -11.81
N LYS A 51 29.84 6.13 -10.80
CA LYS A 51 28.55 5.44 -10.93
C LYS A 51 27.41 6.44 -10.73
N LYS A 52 26.22 6.10 -11.22
CA LYS A 52 25.02 6.89 -10.95
C LYS A 52 24.57 6.68 -9.48
N PRO A 53 24.29 7.75 -8.72
CA PRO A 53 23.78 7.64 -7.36
C PRO A 53 22.39 7.00 -7.35
N SER A 54 22.11 6.19 -6.33
CA SER A 54 20.87 5.41 -6.24
C SER A 54 20.08 5.74 -4.99
N LEU A 55 18.89 6.32 -5.16
CA LEU A 55 18.01 6.67 -4.03
C LEU A 55 17.55 5.43 -3.27
N THR A 56 17.33 4.31 -3.96
CA THR A 56 16.92 3.05 -3.34
C THR A 56 17.98 2.52 -2.37
N LYS A 57 19.28 2.67 -2.69
CA LYS A 57 20.37 2.32 -1.78
C LYS A 57 20.39 3.22 -0.54
N ALA A 58 20.19 4.53 -0.71
CA ALA A 58 20.11 5.44 0.41
C ALA A 58 18.94 5.08 1.34
N ILE A 59 17.74 4.89 0.79
CA ILE A 59 16.55 4.45 1.54
C ILE A 59 16.81 3.12 2.27
N TRP A 60 17.45 2.16 1.60
CA TRP A 60 17.77 0.86 2.19
C TRP A 60 18.76 0.96 3.35
N ARG A 61 19.79 1.80 3.25
CA ARG A 61 20.71 2.05 4.38
C ARG A 61 20.00 2.73 5.55
N THR A 62 19.05 3.63 5.27
CA THR A 62 18.32 4.36 6.30
C THR A 62 17.29 3.49 7.04
N PHE A 63 16.46 2.74 6.30
CA PHE A 63 15.30 2.04 6.86
C PHE A 63 15.31 0.53 6.64
N GLY A 64 16.09 0.04 5.68
CA GLY A 64 16.04 -1.33 5.17
C GLY A 64 16.26 -2.39 6.24
N PHE A 65 17.30 -2.28 7.06
CA PHE A 65 17.59 -3.27 8.11
C PHE A 65 16.44 -3.42 9.12
N ARG A 66 15.90 -2.29 9.61
CA ARG A 66 14.78 -2.31 10.57
C ARG A 66 13.50 -2.83 9.90
N TYR A 67 13.30 -2.50 8.63
CA TYR A 67 12.18 -3.00 7.85
C TYR A 67 12.28 -4.51 7.61
N THR A 68 13.46 -5.05 7.27
CA THR A 68 13.68 -6.49 7.09
C THR A 68 13.46 -7.30 8.35
N LEU A 69 13.70 -6.72 9.53
CA LEU A 69 13.39 -7.38 10.80
C LEU A 69 11.89 -7.63 10.97
N LEU A 70 11.02 -6.80 10.36
CA LEU A 70 9.57 -7.06 10.32
C LEU A 70 9.22 -8.31 9.49
N GLY A 71 10.12 -8.76 8.61
CA GLY A 71 9.96 -10.01 7.87
C GLY A 71 9.84 -11.23 8.77
N ILE A 72 10.40 -11.19 9.99
CA ILE A 72 10.22 -12.25 10.98
C ILE A 72 8.75 -12.36 11.40
N PHE A 73 8.09 -11.22 11.67
CA PHE A 73 6.66 -11.20 11.99
C PHE A 73 5.83 -11.71 10.82
N ALA A 74 6.19 -11.34 9.59
CA ALA A 74 5.55 -11.85 8.38
C ALA A 74 5.58 -13.39 8.35
N ILE A 75 6.79 -13.97 8.46
CA ILE A 75 6.99 -15.43 8.44
C ILE A 75 6.19 -16.12 9.53
N ILE A 76 6.18 -15.60 10.77
CA ILE A 76 5.43 -16.20 11.88
C ILE A 76 3.93 -16.14 11.61
N THR A 77 3.40 -14.99 11.15
CA THR A 77 1.97 -14.85 10.87
C THR A 77 1.51 -15.74 9.71
N ASP A 78 2.31 -15.84 8.64
CA ASP A 78 2.00 -16.71 7.50
C ASP A 78 2.09 -18.20 7.91
N ALA A 79 3.09 -18.58 8.73
CA ALA A 79 3.18 -19.93 9.27
C ALA A 79 1.96 -20.29 10.14
N LEU A 80 1.49 -19.40 11.01
CA LEU A 80 0.28 -19.61 11.81
C LEU A 80 -0.96 -19.80 10.94
N ARG A 81 -1.07 -19.02 9.84
CA ARG A 81 -2.16 -19.15 8.86
C ARG A 81 -2.14 -20.46 8.09
N ILE A 82 -0.95 -21.01 7.81
CA ILE A 82 -0.80 -22.32 7.14
C ILE A 82 -1.04 -23.48 8.10
N ILE A 83 -0.60 -23.36 9.36
CA ILE A 83 -0.74 -24.42 10.38
C ILE A 83 -2.20 -24.56 10.85
N GLN A 84 -2.93 -23.45 10.97
CA GLN A 84 -4.32 -23.43 11.42
C GLN A 84 -5.25 -24.42 10.68
N PRO A 85 -5.30 -24.45 9.33
CA PRO A 85 -6.13 -25.41 8.60
C PRO A 85 -5.67 -26.86 8.77
N LEU A 86 -4.40 -27.14 9.09
CA LEU A 86 -3.94 -28.49 9.41
C LEU A 86 -4.54 -28.98 10.73
N PHE A 87 -4.51 -28.15 11.78
CA PHE A 87 -5.19 -28.48 13.03
C PHE A 87 -6.70 -28.64 12.85
N LEU A 88 -7.31 -27.79 12.02
CA LEU A 88 -8.72 -27.92 11.69
C LEU A 88 -9.00 -29.23 10.94
N GLY A 89 -8.15 -29.63 10.00
CA GLY A 89 -8.26 -30.90 9.28
C GLY A 89 -8.22 -32.12 10.22
N TYR A 90 -7.26 -32.16 11.14
CA TYR A 90 -7.20 -33.22 12.16
C TYR A 90 -8.41 -33.22 13.08
N LEU A 91 -8.90 -32.04 13.48
CA LEU A 91 -10.12 -31.92 14.27
C LEU A 91 -11.34 -32.45 13.53
N VAL A 92 -11.47 -32.16 12.24
CA VAL A 92 -12.58 -32.68 11.40
C VAL A 92 -12.49 -34.20 11.29
N ASN A 93 -11.29 -34.77 11.20
CA ASN A 93 -11.10 -36.22 11.15
C ASN A 93 -11.59 -36.95 12.42
N PHE A 94 -11.68 -36.26 13.56
CA PHE A 94 -12.32 -36.80 14.77
C PHE A 94 -13.76 -37.27 14.50
N PHE A 95 -14.49 -36.49 13.71
CA PHE A 95 -15.90 -36.75 13.40
C PHE A 95 -16.09 -37.69 12.21
N ALA A 96 -15.00 -38.19 11.61
CA ALA A 96 -15.08 -39.18 10.54
C ALA A 96 -15.50 -40.55 11.09
N ILE A 97 -16.26 -41.30 10.28
CA ILE A 97 -16.71 -42.65 10.64
C ILE A 97 -15.49 -43.58 10.74
N GLY A 98 -15.31 -44.22 11.88
CA GLY A 98 -14.18 -45.14 12.13
C GLY A 98 -12.91 -44.46 12.65
N SER A 99 -12.99 -43.21 13.14
CA SER A 99 -11.84 -42.56 13.77
C SER A 99 -11.47 -43.26 15.10
N GLU A 100 -10.19 -43.59 15.28
CA GLU A 100 -9.66 -44.13 16.54
C GLU A 100 -9.16 -43.01 17.48
N MET A 101 -9.43 -41.75 17.13
CA MET A 101 -8.84 -40.61 17.81
C MET A 101 -9.51 -40.36 19.16
N THR A 102 -8.69 -40.17 20.20
CA THR A 102 -9.17 -39.93 21.55
C THR A 102 -9.79 -38.53 21.66
N GLN A 103 -10.82 -38.38 22.51
CA GLN A 103 -11.41 -37.06 22.82
C GLN A 103 -10.36 -36.02 23.25
N ARG A 104 -9.34 -36.45 24.02
CA ARG A 104 -8.23 -35.58 24.45
C ARG A 104 -7.49 -34.97 23.26
N ASP A 105 -7.22 -35.75 22.22
CA ASP A 105 -6.48 -35.28 21.04
C ASP A 105 -7.33 -34.31 20.21
N ALA A 106 -8.63 -34.57 20.10
CA ALA A 106 -9.59 -33.64 19.49
C ALA A 106 -9.61 -32.29 20.22
N PHE A 107 -9.66 -32.30 21.56
CA PHE A 107 -9.57 -31.06 22.36
C PHE A 107 -8.22 -30.33 22.15
N LEU A 108 -7.11 -31.07 22.03
CA LEU A 108 -5.81 -30.48 21.73
C LEU A 108 -5.78 -29.80 20.35
N PHE A 109 -6.35 -30.42 19.32
CA PHE A 109 -6.44 -29.80 17.99
C PHE A 109 -7.38 -28.59 17.97
N ALA A 110 -8.54 -28.66 18.63
CA ALA A 110 -9.42 -27.51 18.79
C ALA A 110 -8.75 -26.35 19.52
N PHE A 111 -8.00 -26.64 20.59
CA PHE A 111 -7.18 -25.66 21.28
C PHE A 111 -6.10 -25.07 20.36
N GLY A 112 -5.43 -25.92 19.56
CA GLY A 112 -4.47 -25.48 18.55
C GLY A 112 -5.06 -24.48 17.55
N VAL A 113 -6.26 -24.73 17.02
CA VAL A 113 -6.98 -23.79 16.14
C VAL A 113 -7.22 -22.45 16.85
N ALA A 114 -7.69 -22.47 18.10
CA ALA A 114 -7.96 -21.27 18.88
C ALA A 114 -6.67 -20.46 19.16
N VAL A 115 -5.59 -21.14 19.54
CA VAL A 115 -4.27 -20.52 19.78
C VAL A 115 -3.71 -19.92 18.51
N CYS A 116 -3.73 -20.63 17.37
CA CYS A 116 -3.29 -20.10 16.09
C CYS A 116 -4.08 -18.84 15.71
N SER A 117 -5.41 -18.86 15.87
CA SER A 117 -6.29 -17.72 15.58
C SER A 117 -5.95 -16.51 16.44
N PHE A 118 -5.80 -16.73 17.76
CA PHE A 118 -5.50 -15.69 18.72
C PHE A 118 -4.12 -15.08 18.48
N LEU A 119 -3.07 -15.91 18.34
CA LEU A 119 -1.71 -15.46 18.07
C LEU A 119 -1.62 -14.72 16.74
N ASN A 120 -2.25 -15.23 15.69
CA ASN A 120 -2.27 -14.55 14.40
C ASN A 120 -2.94 -13.17 14.51
N SER A 121 -4.08 -13.07 15.21
CA SER A 121 -4.79 -11.79 15.39
C SER A 121 -3.96 -10.78 16.20
N PHE A 122 -3.26 -11.27 17.23
CA PHE A 122 -2.39 -10.45 18.06
C PHE A 122 -1.14 -9.97 17.31
N LEU A 123 -0.59 -10.77 16.39
CA LEU A 123 0.62 -10.44 15.64
C LEU A 123 0.34 -9.63 14.36
N ILE A 124 -0.75 -9.92 13.64
CA ILE A 124 -1.05 -9.28 12.36
C ILE A 124 -1.32 -7.78 12.51
N THR A 125 -1.93 -7.37 13.62
CA THR A 125 -2.26 -5.97 13.91
C THR A 125 -1.01 -5.10 14.08
N PRO A 126 -0.11 -5.37 15.05
CA PRO A 126 1.13 -4.59 15.20
C PRO A 126 2.04 -4.72 13.98
N PHE A 127 2.10 -5.90 13.33
CA PHE A 127 2.87 -6.07 12.10
C PHE A 127 2.36 -5.15 10.97
N THR A 128 1.04 -5.05 10.78
CA THR A 128 0.43 -4.16 9.79
C THR A 128 0.68 -2.69 10.12
N TYR A 129 0.49 -2.30 11.39
CA TYR A 129 0.79 -0.96 11.86
C TYR A 129 2.26 -0.56 11.61
N LEU A 130 3.22 -1.44 11.97
CA LEU A 130 4.64 -1.16 11.79
C LEU A 130 5.01 -1.06 10.31
N ARG A 131 4.51 -1.95 9.44
CA ARG A 131 4.73 -1.87 7.98
C ARG A 131 4.24 -0.54 7.40
N GLN A 132 3.04 -0.11 7.78
CA GLN A 132 2.47 1.15 7.32
C GLN A 132 3.30 2.35 7.83
N LEU A 133 3.73 2.32 9.10
CA LEU A 133 4.58 3.34 9.67
C LEU A 133 5.91 3.47 8.92
N PHE A 134 6.53 2.37 8.51
CA PHE A 134 7.75 2.42 7.68
C PHE A 134 7.52 3.02 6.30
N GLY A 135 6.42 2.68 5.62
CA GLY A 135 6.06 3.31 4.35
C GLY A 135 5.93 4.84 4.49
N MET A 136 5.22 5.26 5.55
CA MET A 136 5.03 6.68 5.86
C MET A 136 6.35 7.40 6.17
N ARG A 137 7.28 6.77 6.91
CA ARG A 137 8.60 7.34 7.18
C ARG A 137 9.38 7.60 5.90
N VAL A 138 9.41 6.63 4.98
CA VAL A 138 10.07 6.81 3.67
C VAL A 138 9.41 7.94 2.89
N ARG A 139 8.07 8.01 2.84
CA ARG A 139 7.32 9.10 2.20
C ARG A 139 7.73 10.46 2.74
N ILE A 140 7.70 10.64 4.08
CA ILE A 140 8.04 11.91 4.75
C ILE A 140 9.49 12.31 4.45
N SER A 141 10.43 11.38 4.57
CA SER A 141 11.84 11.65 4.26
C SER A 141 12.05 12.06 2.80
N CYS A 142 11.41 11.37 1.84
CA CYS A 142 11.50 11.71 0.43
C CYS A 142 10.88 13.08 0.13
N THR A 143 9.75 13.41 0.74
CA THR A 143 9.14 14.74 0.63
C THR A 143 10.07 15.83 1.15
N ALA A 144 10.69 15.62 2.32
CA ALA A 144 11.66 16.55 2.89
C ALA A 144 12.88 16.74 1.97
N LEU A 145 13.42 15.66 1.38
CA LEU A 145 14.51 15.74 0.40
C LEU A 145 14.13 16.57 -0.83
N VAL A 146 12.95 16.33 -1.39
CA VAL A 146 12.47 17.07 -2.57
C VAL A 146 12.31 18.54 -2.22
N TYR A 147 11.69 18.86 -1.09
CA TYR A 147 11.52 20.23 -0.62
C TYR A 147 12.86 20.96 -0.46
N ASN A 148 13.81 20.34 0.25
CA ASN A 148 15.17 20.86 0.44
C ASN A 148 15.92 21.06 -0.89
N LYS A 149 15.66 20.20 -1.88
CA LYS A 149 16.25 20.35 -3.21
C LYS A 149 15.65 21.51 -3.97
N VAL A 150 14.33 21.67 -3.95
CA VAL A 150 13.60 22.73 -4.66
C VAL A 150 14.07 24.12 -4.20
N LEU A 151 14.27 24.31 -2.89
CA LEU A 151 14.79 25.57 -2.33
C LEU A 151 16.22 25.93 -2.78
N LYS A 152 16.97 24.96 -3.35
CA LYS A 152 18.35 25.14 -3.79
C LYS A 152 18.51 25.08 -5.32
N LEU A 153 17.41 24.97 -6.08
CA LEU A 153 17.46 24.95 -7.53
C LEU A 153 17.65 26.37 -8.09
N SER A 154 18.38 26.49 -9.20
CA SER A 154 18.47 27.74 -9.94
C SER A 154 17.13 28.08 -10.63
N HIS A 155 16.89 29.36 -10.90
CA HIS A 155 15.72 29.80 -11.67
C HIS A 155 15.60 29.09 -13.02
N SER A 156 16.72 28.81 -13.70
CA SER A 156 16.73 28.08 -14.97
C SER A 156 16.32 26.60 -14.83
N ALA A 157 16.67 25.94 -13.73
CA ALA A 157 16.27 24.55 -13.47
C ALA A 157 14.81 24.46 -13.00
N ILE A 158 14.34 25.44 -12.22
CA ILE A 158 12.94 25.59 -11.84
C ILE A 158 12.08 25.88 -13.08
N ALA A 159 12.51 26.75 -13.99
CA ALA A 159 11.77 27.02 -15.22
C ALA A 159 11.60 25.77 -16.11
N LYS A 160 12.57 24.84 -16.08
CA LYS A 160 12.48 23.54 -16.75
C LYS A 160 11.58 22.52 -16.03
N THR A 161 11.35 22.70 -14.73
CA THR A 161 10.59 21.77 -13.88
C THR A 161 9.28 22.44 -13.47
N THR A 162 8.16 22.08 -14.09
CA THR A 162 6.88 22.73 -13.77
C THR A 162 6.50 22.54 -12.30
N THR A 163 5.91 23.56 -11.68
CA THR A 163 5.39 23.49 -10.30
C THR A 163 4.47 22.30 -10.12
N GLY A 164 3.65 21.96 -11.13
CA GLY A 164 2.79 20.79 -11.12
C GLY A 164 3.56 19.46 -11.03
N THR A 165 4.71 19.34 -11.71
CA THR A 165 5.57 18.15 -11.59
C THR A 165 6.10 17.96 -10.17
N ILE A 166 6.51 19.04 -9.50
CA ILE A 166 7.00 18.98 -8.11
C ILE A 166 5.86 18.59 -7.16
N VAL A 167 4.69 19.19 -7.32
CA VAL A 167 3.50 18.88 -6.52
C VAL A 167 3.09 17.41 -6.70
N ASN A 168 3.10 16.89 -7.93
CA ASN A 168 2.81 15.47 -8.18
C ASN A 168 3.86 14.54 -7.56
N LEU A 169 5.14 14.91 -7.63
CA LEU A 169 6.22 14.14 -7.03
C LEU A 169 6.02 14.00 -5.51
N VAL A 170 5.68 15.11 -4.83
CA VAL A 170 5.49 15.15 -3.38
C VAL A 170 4.15 14.55 -2.93
N SER A 171 3.08 14.71 -3.70
CA SER A 171 1.73 14.28 -3.29
C SER A 171 1.39 12.85 -3.73
N THR A 172 1.75 12.47 -4.94
CA THR A 172 1.29 11.22 -5.57
C THR A 172 2.39 10.18 -5.65
N ASP A 173 3.59 10.57 -6.07
CA ASP A 173 4.66 9.58 -6.27
C ASP A 173 5.25 9.08 -4.95
N THR A 174 5.46 9.97 -3.97
CA THR A 174 5.93 9.55 -2.63
C THR A 174 4.89 8.69 -1.90
N GLN A 175 3.59 8.91 -2.13
CA GLN A 175 2.52 8.10 -1.52
C GLN A 175 2.59 6.63 -1.95
N LYS A 176 3.18 6.32 -3.10
CA LYS A 176 3.39 4.93 -3.54
C LYS A 176 4.28 4.14 -2.56
N PHE A 177 5.13 4.81 -1.78
CA PHE A 177 5.93 4.14 -0.75
C PHE A 177 5.09 3.58 0.40
N ASP A 178 3.94 4.19 0.71
CA ASP A 178 3.00 3.66 1.69
C ASP A 178 2.48 2.30 1.26
N TRP A 179 2.15 2.13 -0.03
CA TRP A 179 1.70 0.85 -0.58
C TRP A 179 2.85 -0.14 -0.75
N ALA A 180 4.01 0.32 -1.20
CA ALA A 180 5.18 -0.54 -1.39
C ALA A 180 5.57 -1.27 -0.10
N SER A 181 5.48 -0.61 1.07
CA SER A 181 5.80 -1.23 2.35
C SER A 181 4.86 -2.37 2.77
N PHE A 182 3.69 -2.53 2.13
CA PHE A 182 2.86 -3.72 2.31
C PHE A 182 3.35 -4.90 1.48
N PHE A 183 3.76 -4.65 0.23
CA PHE A 183 4.03 -5.71 -0.75
C PHE A 183 5.47 -6.21 -0.75
N LEU A 184 6.45 -5.40 -0.32
CA LEU A 184 7.88 -5.74 -0.46
C LEU A 184 8.26 -7.08 0.19
N HIS A 185 7.69 -7.42 1.36
CA HIS A 185 7.95 -8.73 1.99
C HIS A 185 7.34 -9.88 1.18
N TYR A 186 6.15 -9.69 0.61
CA TYR A 186 5.44 -10.72 -0.16
C TYR A 186 6.00 -10.96 -1.56
N ILE A 187 6.90 -10.10 -2.06
CA ILE A 187 7.67 -10.42 -3.28
C ILE A 187 8.50 -11.69 -3.09
N ILE A 188 9.04 -11.90 -1.88
CA ILE A 188 9.84 -13.07 -1.54
C ILE A 188 8.97 -14.14 -0.85
N LEU A 189 8.13 -13.73 0.11
CA LEU A 189 7.34 -14.67 0.90
C LEU A 189 6.21 -15.31 0.08
N GLY A 190 5.58 -14.61 -0.86
CA GLY A 190 4.46 -15.12 -1.65
C GLY A 190 4.81 -16.39 -2.45
N PRO A 191 5.92 -16.43 -3.21
CA PRO A 191 6.36 -17.64 -3.89
C PRO A 191 6.69 -18.80 -2.93
N ILE A 192 7.30 -18.51 -1.78
CA ILE A 192 7.62 -19.51 -0.76
C ILE A 192 6.33 -20.08 -0.16
N GLU A 193 5.38 -19.23 0.21
CA GLU A 193 4.06 -19.61 0.72
C GLU A 193 3.30 -20.47 -0.29
N ALA A 194 3.27 -20.06 -1.56
CA ALA A 194 2.63 -20.83 -2.63
C ALA A 194 3.25 -22.23 -2.79
N LEU A 195 4.58 -22.33 -2.70
CA LEU A 195 5.28 -23.62 -2.76
C LEU A 195 4.95 -24.50 -1.54
N VAL A 196 4.95 -23.94 -0.33
CA VAL A 196 4.62 -24.68 0.90
C VAL A 196 3.19 -25.21 0.84
N VAL A 197 2.22 -24.37 0.46
CA VAL A 197 0.82 -24.77 0.32
C VAL A 197 0.67 -25.84 -0.76
N LEU A 198 1.37 -25.72 -1.89
CA LEU A 198 1.35 -26.73 -2.95
C LEU A 198 1.88 -28.08 -2.46
N VAL A 199 2.99 -28.11 -1.71
CA VAL A 199 3.55 -29.34 -1.15
C VAL A 199 2.57 -29.98 -0.15
N LEU A 200 1.92 -29.19 0.69
CA LEU A 200 0.90 -29.68 1.63
C LEU A 200 -0.30 -30.28 0.89
N LEU A 201 -0.80 -29.59 -0.13
CA LEU A 201 -1.92 -30.12 -0.94
C LEU A 201 -1.52 -31.37 -1.72
N TRP A 202 -0.32 -31.43 -2.27
CA TRP A 202 0.18 -32.63 -2.95
C TRP A 202 0.24 -33.83 -2.01
N ARG A 203 0.61 -33.62 -0.73
CA ARG A 203 0.59 -34.69 0.27
C ARG A 203 -0.82 -35.22 0.54
N GLU A 204 -1.82 -34.34 0.62
CA GLU A 204 -3.19 -34.73 0.99
C GLU A 204 -4.01 -35.30 -0.18
N ILE A 205 -3.89 -34.72 -1.38
CA ILE A 205 -4.73 -35.07 -2.55
C ILE A 205 -3.92 -35.43 -3.81
N GLY A 206 -2.59 -35.55 -3.72
CA GLY A 206 -1.73 -35.99 -4.81
C GLY A 206 -1.81 -35.08 -6.05
N ALA A 207 -1.82 -35.71 -7.22
CA ALA A 207 -1.82 -35.01 -8.51
C ALA A 207 -3.04 -34.10 -8.73
N ALA A 208 -4.15 -34.32 -8.02
CA ALA A 208 -5.34 -33.46 -8.11
C ALA A 208 -5.05 -32.00 -7.67
N SER A 209 -4.06 -31.79 -6.79
CA SER A 209 -3.61 -30.46 -6.36
C SER A 209 -3.13 -29.57 -7.53
N MET A 210 -2.53 -30.18 -8.56
CA MET A 210 -2.01 -29.46 -9.72
C MET A 210 -3.13 -28.85 -10.59
N ALA A 211 -4.31 -29.46 -10.62
CA ALA A 211 -5.45 -28.88 -11.31
C ALA A 211 -5.88 -27.56 -10.66
N GLY A 212 -5.94 -27.53 -9.32
CA GLY A 212 -6.24 -26.32 -8.55
C GLY A 212 -5.18 -25.22 -8.75
N MET A 213 -3.90 -25.59 -8.70
CA MET A 213 -2.80 -24.66 -8.99
C MET A 213 -2.86 -24.11 -10.42
N GLY A 214 -3.23 -24.96 -11.39
CA GLY A 214 -3.44 -24.55 -12.78
C GLY A 214 -4.53 -23.48 -12.91
N VAL A 215 -5.66 -23.62 -12.20
CA VAL A 215 -6.73 -22.61 -12.18
C VAL A 215 -6.23 -21.29 -11.59
N ILE A 216 -5.49 -21.32 -10.47
CA ILE A 216 -4.92 -20.11 -9.86
C ILE A 216 -3.95 -19.42 -10.83
N LEU A 217 -3.07 -20.18 -11.48
CA LEU A 217 -2.12 -19.66 -12.46
C LEU A 217 -2.82 -19.07 -13.70
N LEU A 218 -4.00 -19.57 -14.08
CA LEU A 218 -4.81 -19.00 -15.16
C LEU A 218 -5.56 -17.73 -14.73
N ILE A 219 -5.93 -17.60 -13.46
CA ILE A 219 -6.58 -16.40 -12.92
C ILE A 219 -5.62 -15.20 -12.97
N VAL A 220 -4.31 -15.39 -12.72
CA VAL A 220 -3.31 -14.31 -12.75
C VAL A 220 -3.29 -13.53 -14.09
N PRO A 221 -3.06 -14.17 -15.26
CA PRO A 221 -3.07 -13.46 -16.54
C PRO A 221 -4.46 -12.94 -16.91
N MET A 222 -5.54 -13.58 -16.46
CA MET A 222 -6.91 -13.06 -16.63
C MET A 222 -7.08 -11.73 -15.88
N GLN A 223 -6.64 -11.66 -14.61
CA GLN A 223 -6.65 -10.42 -13.82
C GLN A 223 -5.78 -9.33 -14.46
N MET A 224 -4.61 -9.68 -15.00
CA MET A 224 -3.76 -8.73 -15.73
C MET A 224 -4.46 -8.16 -16.98
N LYS A 225 -5.09 -9.01 -17.80
CA LYS A 225 -5.85 -8.56 -18.98
C LYS A 225 -7.04 -7.67 -18.58
N MET A 226 -7.79 -8.07 -17.56
CA MET A 226 -8.91 -7.29 -17.04
C MET A 226 -8.43 -5.92 -16.51
N GLY A 227 -7.30 -5.89 -15.82
CA GLY A 227 -6.64 -4.65 -15.38
C GLY A 227 -6.25 -3.76 -16.57
N ALA A 228 -5.70 -4.32 -17.64
CA ALA A 228 -5.36 -3.57 -18.85
C ALA A 228 -6.61 -2.98 -19.54
N VAL A 229 -7.70 -3.74 -19.62
CA VAL A 229 -8.98 -3.26 -20.15
C VAL A 229 -9.53 -2.12 -19.28
N LEU A 230 -9.53 -2.29 -17.97
CA LEU A 230 -9.98 -1.25 -17.02
C LEU A 230 -9.15 0.02 -17.17
N MET A 231 -7.83 -0.09 -17.32
CA MET A 231 -6.95 1.05 -17.56
C MET A 231 -7.25 1.76 -18.88
N LYS A 232 -7.55 1.01 -19.95
CA LYS A 232 -7.95 1.59 -21.24
C LYS A 232 -9.28 2.34 -21.13
N LEU A 233 -10.28 1.75 -20.47
CA LEU A 233 -11.58 2.39 -20.23
C LEU A 233 -11.42 3.64 -19.37
N ARG A 234 -10.63 3.56 -18.29
CA ARG A 234 -10.34 4.69 -17.41
C ARG A 234 -9.65 5.84 -18.15
N ARG A 235 -8.75 5.54 -19.09
CA ARG A 235 -8.11 6.55 -19.93
C ARG A 235 -9.11 7.24 -20.86
N GLY A 236 -10.05 6.50 -21.44
CA GLY A 236 -11.14 7.08 -22.25
C GLY A 236 -12.06 7.98 -21.41
N ALA A 237 -12.51 7.49 -20.25
CA ALA A 237 -13.35 8.25 -19.32
C ALA A 237 -12.66 9.52 -18.78
N ALA A 238 -11.35 9.47 -18.55
CA ALA A 238 -10.57 10.63 -18.16
C ALA A 238 -10.60 11.74 -19.23
N ALA A 239 -10.45 11.40 -20.51
CA ALA A 239 -10.50 12.38 -21.59
C ALA A 239 -11.85 13.13 -21.67
N TRP A 240 -12.97 12.42 -21.51
CA TRP A 240 -14.31 13.04 -21.45
C TRP A 240 -14.49 13.91 -20.22
N THR A 241 -13.98 13.45 -19.07
CA THR A 241 -14.02 14.22 -17.82
C THR A 241 -13.21 15.51 -17.94
N ASP A 242 -12.03 15.46 -18.55
CA ASP A 242 -11.17 16.62 -18.77
C ASP A 242 -11.83 17.63 -19.71
N GLN A 243 -12.46 17.16 -20.80
CA GLN A 243 -13.22 18.03 -21.71
C GLN A 243 -14.39 18.70 -20.98
N ARG A 244 -15.13 17.96 -20.15
CA ARG A 244 -16.23 18.52 -19.35
C ARG A 244 -15.73 19.60 -18.38
N VAL A 245 -14.64 19.35 -17.67
CA VAL A 245 -14.05 20.32 -16.73
C VAL A 245 -13.58 21.57 -17.46
N LYS A 246 -12.98 21.43 -18.65
CA LYS A 246 -12.58 22.56 -19.48
C LYS A 246 -13.77 23.45 -19.86
N VAL A 247 -14.85 22.87 -20.41
CA VAL A 247 -16.05 23.61 -20.81
C VAL A 247 -16.73 24.27 -19.61
N MET A 248 -16.78 23.58 -18.46
CA MET A 248 -17.28 24.16 -17.21
C MET A 248 -16.48 25.40 -16.78
N ASN A 249 -15.15 25.35 -16.86
CA ASN A 249 -14.30 26.50 -16.54
C ASN A 249 -14.53 27.68 -17.49
N GLU A 250 -14.69 27.42 -18.79
CA GLU A 250 -15.02 28.44 -19.79
C GLU A 250 -16.38 29.12 -19.49
N ILE A 251 -17.40 28.34 -19.11
CA ILE A 251 -18.73 28.85 -18.75
C ILE A 251 -18.66 29.71 -17.47
N ILE A 252 -17.97 29.24 -16.43
CA ILE A 252 -17.85 29.98 -15.17
C ILE A 252 -17.10 31.31 -15.39
N SER A 253 -16.01 31.27 -16.17
CA SER A 253 -15.26 32.49 -16.51
C SER A 253 -16.08 33.46 -17.36
N GLY A 254 -17.00 32.96 -18.20
CA GLY A 254 -17.87 33.75 -19.07
C GLY A 254 -19.27 34.02 -18.52
N MET A 255 -19.54 33.73 -17.24
CA MET A 255 -20.90 33.63 -16.71
C MET A 255 -21.72 34.92 -16.87
N SER A 256 -21.09 36.08 -16.69
CA SER A 256 -21.74 37.38 -16.86
C SER A 256 -22.27 37.60 -18.28
N ILE A 257 -21.49 37.19 -19.29
CA ILE A 257 -21.89 37.29 -20.71
C ILE A 257 -23.02 36.31 -21.01
N ILE A 258 -22.91 35.07 -20.53
CA ILE A 258 -23.92 34.02 -20.71
C ILE A 258 -25.26 34.46 -20.12
N LYS A 259 -25.25 35.09 -18.94
CA LYS A 259 -26.43 35.66 -18.29
C LYS A 259 -27.01 36.85 -19.06
N MET A 260 -26.15 37.75 -19.55
CA MET A 260 -26.56 38.91 -20.35
C MET A 260 -27.30 38.51 -21.63
N TYR A 261 -26.86 37.42 -22.27
CA TYR A 261 -27.46 36.89 -23.51
C TYR A 261 -28.47 35.75 -23.29
N THR A 262 -28.80 35.40 -22.04
CA THR A 262 -29.72 34.28 -21.70
C THR A 262 -29.36 32.94 -22.38
N TRP A 263 -28.07 32.63 -22.49
CA TRP A 263 -27.55 31.42 -23.15
C TRP A 263 -27.44 30.20 -22.21
N GLU A 264 -28.06 30.20 -21.03
CA GLU A 264 -27.87 29.13 -20.05
C GLU A 264 -28.34 27.76 -20.58
N ILE A 265 -29.47 27.73 -21.27
CA ILE A 265 -30.06 26.47 -21.78
C ILE A 265 -29.17 25.82 -22.86
N PRO A 266 -28.70 26.55 -23.90
CA PRO A 266 -27.73 26.00 -24.86
C PRO A 266 -26.46 25.45 -24.23
N PHE A 267 -25.86 26.19 -23.29
CA PHE A 267 -24.64 25.74 -22.61
C PHE A 267 -24.89 24.52 -21.70
N ALA A 268 -26.05 24.47 -21.02
CA ALA A 268 -26.45 23.31 -20.23
C ALA A 268 -26.63 22.06 -21.11
N LYS A 269 -27.25 22.22 -22.29
CA LYS A 269 -27.41 21.11 -23.25
C LYS A 269 -26.05 20.61 -23.75
N ARG A 270 -25.12 21.51 -24.08
CA ARG A 270 -23.77 21.15 -24.50
C ARG A 270 -22.99 20.38 -23.43
N ILE A 271 -23.15 20.72 -22.15
CA ILE A 271 -22.56 19.93 -21.05
C ILE A 271 -23.21 18.54 -20.94
N ALA A 272 -24.53 18.46 -21.11
CA ALA A 272 -25.26 17.19 -21.07
C ALA A 272 -24.81 16.23 -22.18
N GLU A 273 -24.54 16.76 -23.38
CA GLU A 273 -24.00 15.98 -24.51
C GLU A 273 -22.60 15.42 -24.22
N ILE A 274 -21.73 16.17 -23.53
CA ILE A 274 -20.39 15.68 -23.13
C ILE A 274 -20.48 14.60 -22.04
N ARG A 275 -21.59 14.56 -21.28
CA ARG A 275 -21.77 13.63 -20.16
C ARG A 275 -22.30 12.25 -20.60
N GLN A 276 -23.01 12.17 -21.72
CA GLN A 276 -23.56 10.92 -22.27
C GLN A 276 -22.48 10.09 -22.96
#